data_AF-A0A7Y5F1Y5-F1
#
_entry.id   AF-A0A7Y5F1Y5-F1
#
_cell.length_a   1.000
_cell.length_b   1.000
_cell.length_c   1.000
_cell.angle_alpha   90.00
_cell.angle_beta   90.00
_cell.angle_gamma   90.00
#
_symmetry.space_group_name_H-M   'P 1'
#
loop_
_entity.id
_entity.type
_entity.pdbx_description
1 polymer ?
#
loop_
_entity_poly.entity_id
_entity_poly.type
_entity_poly.pdbx_seq_one_letter_code
_entity_poly.pdbx_strand_id
1 'polypeptide(L)' 'MPIQPNLLERTAFYSLNLGPAPLLDIWGALGFQTVATAVRLGIFEALKNGPRTPISLAKSLELNPHGVKLLLE' A
#
# COMPACT_ATOMS: atom_id res chain seq x y z
N MET A 1 20.65 0.43 7.82
CA MET A 1 21.41 -0.83 7.94
C MET A 1 20.40 -1.98 7.97
N PRO A 2 20.56 -3.04 7.17
CA PRO A 2 19.69 -4.20 7.28
C PRO A 2 19.94 -4.89 8.63
N ILE A 3 18.91 -5.02 9.46
CA ILE A 3 18.97 -5.77 10.72
C ILE A 3 18.93 -7.26 10.36
N GLN A 4 19.95 -8.03 10.76
CA GLN A 4 19.98 -9.48 10.61
C GLN A 4 19.69 -10.14 11.97
N PRO A 5 18.42 -10.49 12.26
CA PRO A 5 18.05 -11.02 13.57
C PRO A 5 18.63 -12.42 13.79
N ASN A 6 19.11 -12.67 15.01
CA ASN A 6 19.58 -13.99 15.42
C ASN A 6 18.42 -14.99 15.60
N LEU A 7 18.72 -16.27 15.85
CA LEU A 7 17.68 -17.32 15.94
C LEU A 7 16.61 -17.03 17.02
N LEU A 8 17.00 -16.49 18.18
CA LEU A 8 16.06 -16.14 19.25
C LEU A 8 15.19 -14.94 18.88
N GLU A 9 15.79 -13.91 18.28
CA GLU A 9 15.09 -12.73 17.78
C GLU A 9 14.12 -13.07 16.66
N ARG A 10 14.46 -14.00 15.76
CA ARG A 10 13.55 -14.45 14.70
C ARG A 10 12.29 -15.11 15.29
N THR A 11 12.44 -15.95 16.30
CA THR A 11 11.28 -16.57 16.97
C THR A 11 10.46 -15.55 17.74
N ALA A 12 11.10 -14.65 18.50
CA ALA A 12 10.42 -13.62 19.26
C ALA A 12 9.65 -12.63 18.35
N PHE A 13 10.26 -12.19 17.25
CA PHE A 13 9.72 -11.17 16.37
C PHE A 13 8.72 -11.70 15.35
N TYR A 14 9.02 -12.83 14.70
CA TYR A 14 8.19 -13.33 13.60
C TYR A 14 7.17 -14.40 14.00
N SER A 15 7.40 -15.13 15.11
CA SER A 15 6.48 -16.19 15.55
C SER A 15 5.62 -15.78 16.74
N LEU A 16 6.20 -15.03 17.69
CA LEU A 16 5.50 -14.57 18.90
C LEU A 16 4.96 -13.14 18.80
N ASN A 17 5.28 -12.42 17.71
CA ASN A 17 4.90 -11.02 17.49
C ASN A 17 5.29 -10.09 18.65
N LEU A 18 6.40 -10.40 19.34
CA LEU A 18 6.92 -9.64 20.48
C LEU A 18 7.84 -8.49 20.05
N GLY A 19 8.04 -8.32 18.74
CA GLY A 19 8.78 -7.19 18.19
C GLY A 19 7.90 -5.95 18.06
N PRO A 20 8.47 -4.74 18.05
CA PRO A 20 7.73 -3.54 17.70
C PRO A 20 7.19 -3.68 16.27
N ALA A 21 5.90 -4.00 16.14
CA ALA A 21 5.21 -4.21 14.87
C ALA A 21 5.52 -3.14 13.79
N PRO A 22 5.64 -1.83 14.11
CA PRO A 22 5.97 -0.81 13.10
C PRO A 22 7.34 -0.98 12.42
N LEU A 23 8.30 -1.62 13.08
CA LEU A 23 9.65 -1.85 12.52
C LEU A 23 9.71 -3.05 11.57
N LEU A 24 8.72 -3.93 11.63
CA LEU A 24 8.66 -5.17 10.84
C LEU A 24 7.51 -5.16 9.83
N ASP A 25 6.63 -4.16 9.91
CA ASP A 25 5.52 -3.97 8.97
C ASP A 25 5.98 -3.30 7.67
N ILE A 26 6.82 -4.01 6.92
CA ILE A 26 7.29 -3.61 5.59
C ILE A 26 6.07 -3.36 4.67
N TRP A 27 5.00 -4.14 4.86
CA TRP A 27 3.77 -4.03 4.09
C TRP A 27 2.96 -2.79 4.46
N GLY A 28 2.96 -2.36 5.72
CA GLY A 28 2.31 -1.13 6.18
C GLY A 28 2.91 0.12 5.55
N ALA A 29 4.24 0.17 5.39
CA ALA A 29 4.88 1.28 4.68
C ALA A 29 4.48 1.34 3.20
N LEU A 30 4.40 0.19 2.52
CA LEU A 30 3.93 0.10 1.14
C LEU A 30 2.44 0.47 1.03
N GLY A 31 1.59 -0.08 1.90
CA GLY A 31 0.17 0.24 1.94
C GLY A 31 -0.10 1.72 2.21
N PHE A 32 0.67 2.34 3.12
CA PHE A 32 0.60 3.79 3.35
C PHE A 32 0.93 4.59 2.08
N GLN A 33 1.99 4.24 1.36
CA GLN A 33 2.34 4.91 0.11
C GLN A 33 1.27 4.73 -0.97
N THR A 34 0.70 3.53 -1.08
CA THR A 34 -0.44 3.24 -1.98
C THR A 34 -1.63 4.14 -1.68
N VAL A 35 -2.07 4.19 -0.42
CA VAL A 35 -3.22 5.01 0.00
C VAL A 35 -2.92 6.50 -0.17
N ALA A 36 -1.75 6.97 0.25
CA ALA A 36 -1.34 8.37 0.11
C ALA A 36 -1.31 8.79 -1.37
N THR A 37 -0.84 7.91 -2.25
CA THR A 37 -0.85 8.13 -3.70
C THR A 37 -2.28 8.21 -4.23
N ALA A 38 -3.17 7.30 -3.83
CA ALA A 38 -4.58 7.33 -4.22
C ALA A 38 -5.31 8.60 -3.76
N VAL A 39 -5.01 9.11 -2.56
CA VAL A 39 -5.53 10.40 -2.07
C VAL A 39 -5.02 11.56 -2.93
N ARG A 40 -3.71 11.64 -3.18
CA ARG A 40 -3.10 12.72 -3.99
C ARG A 40 -3.63 12.76 -5.42
N LEU A 41 -3.93 11.60 -5.99
CA LEU A 41 -4.49 11.47 -7.33
C LEU A 41 -6.02 11.67 -7.37
N GLY A 42 -6.68 11.86 -6.24
CA GLY A 42 -8.13 12.06 -6.18
C GLY A 42 -8.97 10.82 -6.52
N ILE A 43 -8.42 9.62 -6.34
CA ILE A 43 -9.06 8.35 -6.69
C ILE A 43 -10.39 8.17 -5.93
N PHE A 44 -10.38 8.41 -4.61
CA PHE A 44 -11.57 8.26 -3.77
C PHE A 44 -12.67 9.26 -4.15
N GLU A 45 -12.28 10.46 -4.57
CA GLU A 45 -13.23 11.53 -4.90
C GLU A 45 -13.91 11.22 -6.23
N ALA A 46 -13.17 10.63 -7.17
CA ALA A 46 -13.73 10.12 -8.42
C ALA A 46 -14.68 8.94 -8.23
N LEU A 47 -14.53 8.17 -7.14
CA LEU A 47 -15.36 7.03 -6.77
C LEU A 47 -16.58 7.40 -5.90
N LYS A 48 -16.68 8.65 -5.43
CA LYS A 48 -17.77 9.13 -4.55
C LYS A 48 -19.18 8.79 -5.07
N ASN A 49 -19.37 8.86 -6.40
CA ASN A 49 -20.68 8.63 -7.02
C ASN A 49 -20.94 7.17 -7.42
N GLY A 50 -20.00 6.27 -7.09
CA GLY A 50 -20.14 4.83 -7.31
C GLY A 50 -18.92 4.20 -7.99
N PRO A 51 -18.96 2.86 -8.17
CA PRO A 51 -17.86 2.10 -8.75
C PRO A 51 -17.51 2.57 -10.17
N ARG A 52 -16.21 2.51 -10.50
CA ARG A 52 -15.68 2.82 -11.83
C ARG A 52 -14.71 1.74 -12.29
N THR A 53 -14.60 1.56 -13.59
CA THR A 53 -13.55 0.71 -14.16
C THR A 53 -12.20 1.43 -14.10
N PRO A 54 -11.07 0.73 -13.96
CA PRO A 54 -9.73 1.34 -13.96
C PRO A 54 -9.49 2.23 -15.20
N ILE A 55 -9.98 1.81 -16.37
CA ILE A 55 -9.87 2.58 -17.63
C ILE A 55 -10.67 3.89 -17.53
N SER A 56 -11.91 3.82 -17.03
CA SER A 56 -12.75 5.01 -16.89
C SER A 56 -12.20 6.00 -15.86
N LEU A 57 -11.56 5.49 -14.81
CA LEU A 57 -10.92 6.27 -13.76
C LEU A 57 -9.65 6.96 -14.27
N ALA A 58 -8.80 6.22 -14.99
CA ALA A 58 -7.61 6.77 -15.65
C ALA A 58 -7.98 7.88 -16.63
N LYS A 59 -9.04 7.69 -17.41
CA LYS A 59 -9.53 8.72 -18.35
C LYS A 59 -10.06 9.96 -17.62
N SER A 60 -10.85 9.81 -16.56
CA SER A 60 -11.43 10.96 -15.84
C SER A 60 -10.41 11.78 -15.06
N LEU A 61 -9.31 11.16 -14.64
CA LEU A 61 -8.25 11.78 -13.86
C LEU A 61 -7.00 12.10 -14.70
N GLU A 62 -7.06 11.87 -16.02
CA GLU A 62 -5.94 12.07 -16.95
C GLU A 62 -4.65 11.33 -16.54
N LEU A 63 -4.81 10.11 -16.04
CA LEU A 63 -3.73 9.26 -15.54
C LEU A 63 -3.33 8.17 -16.55
N ASN A 64 -2.13 7.63 -16.37
CA ASN A 64 -1.69 6.46 -17.12
C ASN A 64 -2.56 5.22 -16.78
N PRO A 65 -3.21 4.56 -17.76
CA PRO A 65 -4.09 3.42 -17.49
C PRO A 65 -3.41 2.21 -16.84
N HIS A 66 -2.14 1.97 -17.18
CA HIS A 66 -1.37 0.87 -16.60
C HIS A 66 -1.03 1.15 -15.13
N GLY A 67 -0.62 2.38 -14.81
CA GLY A 67 -0.35 2.80 -13.44
C GLY A 67 -1.58 2.74 -12.54
N VAL A 68 -2.74 3.18 -13.05
CA VAL A 68 -4.02 3.07 -12.32
C VAL A 68 -4.40 1.61 -12.07
N LYS A 69 -4.18 0.72 -13.04
CA LYS A 69 -4.44 -0.71 -12.85
C LYS A 69 -3.58 -1.27 -11.71
N LEU A 70 -2.28 -1.00 -11.70
CA LEU A 70 -1.36 -1.49 -10.65
C LEU A 70 -1.66 -0.91 -9.27
N LEU A 71 -2.16 0.32 -9.19
CA LEU A 71 -2.51 0.97 -7.93
C LEU A 71 -3.74 0.36 -7.25
N LEU A 72 -4.64 -0.24 -8.03
CA LEU A 72 -5.92 -0.79 -7.57
C LEU A 72 -5.87 -2.30 -7.26
N GLU A 73 -4.73 -2.96 -7.49
CA GLU A 73 -4.46 -4.37 -7.19
C GLU A 73 -3.73 -4.53 -5.85
#